data_AF-A0A1M6AKL8-F1
#
_entry.id   AF-A0A1M6AKL8-F1
#
_cell.length_a   1.000
_cell.length_b   1.000
_cell.length_c   1.000
_cell.angle_alpha   90.00
_cell.angle_beta   90.00
_cell.angle_gamma   90.00
#
_symmetry.space_group_name_H-M   'P 1'
#
loop_
_entity.id
_entity.type
_entity.pdbx_description
1 polymer ?
#
loop_
_entity_poly.entity_id
_entity_poly.type
_entity_poly.pdbx_seq_one_letter_code
_entity_poly.pdbx_strand_id
1 'polypeptide(L)'
;MIFTPSPMLLKLLYTRGSLHNTPEGVAFSIKNRLDTVHLSRIDYVQLDDVRIGPEQIALDLGEGDVRPAAAFNADGAGFALPVGQSATFHLATEPLPEGLHTVLVQFTADPFGDLSVEVEDSIVNIPDNRTRIPRQDQDDYSEAAIQARQRFAEEFSGQQFKHLKHYSFDAHDLQGNCEHFTGVAQIPVGLAGPLHVNGEHAQGDFLIPMATTEGTLVASYNRGIQLLNLCGGVKCTIIGDAMQRAPVFVFDDARGARDFGKWVEENLDKIRPEAESTSRVAKLQYIDTYLSNKFAFLRFNYSTGDAAGQNMVGRATFAACSWILANYPGSPIRHFYLESNFATDKKASQINVMRTRGKRVVAECVVKRDILQQRMRVTPEQLAYHGQVSNVGAFMSGANNNGAHSANGITAMFIATGQDVANVSESSAGILYSEVTPEGDLYISITIPSLIVATHGGGTGLATQNECLRMLGCVGRGTVNKFAEIVAGVVLAGELSLGAAISSSDWVSSHEQYGRNR
;
A
#
# COMPACT_ATOMS: atom_id res chain seq x y z
N MET A 1 18.61 -9.93 23.20
CA MET A 1 18.05 -9.08 24.26
C MET A 1 16.56 -9.06 24.02
N ILE A 2 15.73 -9.38 25.01
CA ILE A 2 14.29 -9.51 24.81
C ILE A 2 13.69 -8.10 24.70
N PHE A 3 12.96 -7.85 23.62
CA PHE A 3 12.22 -6.61 23.35
C PHE A 3 11.23 -6.35 24.50
N THR A 4 11.24 -5.21 25.19
CA THR A 4 10.13 -4.82 26.11
C THR A 4 9.38 -3.65 25.49
N PRO A 5 8.06 -3.75 25.23
CA PRO A 5 7.31 -2.68 24.58
C PRO A 5 7.30 -1.42 25.46
N SER A 6 7.50 -0.23 24.86
CA SER A 6 7.40 1.02 25.62
C SER A 6 5.96 1.30 26.07
N PRO A 7 5.73 2.05 27.16
CA PRO A 7 4.38 2.39 27.63
C PRO A 7 3.50 3.03 26.55
N MET A 8 4.10 3.79 25.62
CA MET A 8 3.38 4.37 24.48
C MET A 8 2.86 3.31 23.50
N LEU A 9 3.63 2.25 23.26
CA LEU A 9 3.22 1.14 22.39
C LEU A 9 2.13 0.28 23.02
N LEU A 10 2.19 0.09 24.34
CA LEU A 10 1.18 -0.66 25.10
C LEU A 10 -0.21 -0.01 24.99
N LYS A 11 -0.30 1.33 25.01
CA LYS A 11 -1.56 2.04 24.80
C LYS A 11 -2.24 1.77 23.45
N LEU A 12 -1.48 1.35 22.42
CA LEU A 12 -2.02 1.00 21.11
C LEU A 12 -2.73 -0.36 21.09
N LEU A 13 -2.54 -1.19 22.11
CA LEU A 13 -3.20 -2.49 22.23
C LEU A 13 -4.70 -2.34 22.53
N TYR A 14 -5.08 -1.30 23.27
CA TYR A 14 -6.48 -1.07 23.61
C TYR A 14 -7.33 -0.68 22.38
N THR A 15 -8.53 -1.26 22.27
CA THR A 15 -9.49 -0.91 21.21
C THR A 15 -10.34 0.27 21.66
N ARG A 16 -9.99 1.48 21.22
CA ARG A 16 -10.77 2.69 21.56
C ARG A 16 -12.24 2.56 21.15
N GLY A 17 -13.14 2.98 22.03
CA GLY A 17 -14.58 2.86 21.87
C GLY A 17 -15.12 1.45 22.11
N SER A 18 -14.33 0.56 22.72
CA SER A 18 -14.79 -0.79 23.06
C SER A 18 -15.38 -0.87 24.47
N LEU A 19 -15.17 0.14 25.33
CA LEU A 19 -15.77 0.17 26.66
C LEU A 19 -17.29 0.30 26.57
N HIS A 20 -18.00 -0.67 27.13
CA HIS A 20 -19.46 -0.65 27.19
C HIS A 20 -19.99 -1.43 28.40
N ASN A 21 -21.21 -1.09 28.82
CA ASN A 21 -21.92 -1.87 29.83
C ASN A 21 -22.55 -3.11 29.20
N THR A 22 -22.53 -4.21 29.94
CA THR A 22 -23.18 -5.48 29.64
C THR A 22 -24.20 -5.80 30.74
N PRO A 23 -25.12 -6.75 30.54
CA PRO A 23 -26.06 -7.15 31.61
C PRO A 23 -25.39 -7.63 32.90
N GLU A 24 -24.14 -8.11 32.81
CA GLU A 24 -23.40 -8.77 33.88
C GLU A 24 -22.21 -7.92 34.41
N GLY A 25 -22.04 -6.71 33.89
CA GLY A 25 -21.02 -5.76 34.32
C GLY A 25 -20.49 -4.90 33.18
N VAL A 26 -19.17 -4.79 33.03
CA VAL A 26 -18.52 -3.90 32.04
C VAL A 26 -17.60 -4.71 31.13
N ALA A 27 -17.54 -4.36 29.84
CA ALA A 27 -16.64 -5.02 28.90
C ALA A 27 -15.84 -4.04 28.03
N PHE A 28 -14.63 -4.45 27.65
CA PHE A 28 -13.77 -3.75 26.68
C PHE A 28 -12.84 -4.74 25.97
N SER A 29 -12.21 -4.34 24.87
CA SER A 29 -11.36 -5.24 24.08
C SER A 29 -9.92 -4.73 23.92
N ILE A 30 -8.97 -5.63 24.11
CA ILE A 30 -7.56 -5.43 23.75
C ILE A 30 -7.26 -6.24 22.48
N LYS A 31 -6.63 -5.61 21.50
CA LYS A 31 -6.18 -6.25 20.26
C LYS A 31 -4.66 -6.32 20.25
N ASN A 32 -4.11 -7.51 20.05
CA ASN A 32 -2.66 -7.63 19.89
C ASN A 32 -2.22 -7.00 18.55
N ARG A 33 -1.29 -6.03 18.62
CA ARG A 33 -0.75 -5.32 17.44
C ARG A 33 0.77 -5.41 17.32
N LEU A 34 1.43 -6.17 18.19
CA LEU A 34 2.89 -6.21 18.30
C LEU A 34 3.44 -7.46 17.61
N ASP A 35 3.52 -8.57 18.34
CA ASP A 35 3.94 -9.90 17.88
C ASP A 35 3.09 -10.95 18.60
N THR A 36 3.06 -12.20 18.13
CA THR A 36 2.36 -13.29 18.82
C THR A 36 2.97 -13.47 20.21
N VAL A 37 2.18 -13.18 21.25
CA VAL A 37 2.61 -13.25 22.65
C VAL A 37 1.93 -14.39 23.36
N HIS A 38 2.59 -14.94 24.37
CA HIS A 38 1.94 -15.82 25.33
C HIS A 38 1.57 -15.01 26.57
N LEU A 39 0.28 -14.81 26.79
CA LEU A 39 -0.21 -14.08 27.95
C LEU A 39 -0.33 -15.07 29.12
N SER A 40 0.57 -14.94 30.07
CA SER A 40 0.77 -15.92 31.15
C SER A 40 0.05 -15.56 32.44
N ARG A 41 -0.29 -14.28 32.64
CA ARG A 41 -1.06 -13.84 33.82
C ARG A 41 -1.85 -12.56 33.57
N ILE A 42 -3.02 -12.44 34.16
CA ILE A 42 -3.78 -11.19 34.29
C ILE A 42 -3.90 -10.87 35.77
N ASP A 43 -3.29 -9.78 36.20
CA ASP A 43 -3.22 -9.44 37.62
C ASP A 43 -4.49 -8.71 38.08
N TYR A 44 -4.88 -7.65 37.37
CA TYR A 44 -6.11 -6.91 37.65
C TYR A 44 -6.47 -5.96 36.51
N VAL A 45 -7.72 -5.52 36.52
CA VAL A 45 -8.17 -4.33 35.79
C VAL A 45 -8.58 -3.27 36.80
N GLN A 46 -8.21 -2.02 36.57
CA GLN A 46 -8.69 -0.89 37.34
C GLN A 46 -9.53 -0.01 36.42
N LEU A 47 -10.79 0.18 36.78
CA LEU A 47 -11.73 1.10 36.15
C LEU A 47 -11.93 2.29 37.07
N ASP A 48 -11.45 3.46 36.66
CA ASP A 48 -11.35 4.66 37.50
C ASP A 48 -10.67 4.32 38.84
N ASP A 49 -11.41 4.41 39.95
CA ASP A 49 -10.95 4.11 41.30
C ASP A 49 -11.25 2.65 41.74
N VAL A 50 -11.94 1.87 40.91
CA VAL A 50 -12.38 0.50 41.24
C VAL A 50 -11.38 -0.52 40.70
N ARG A 51 -10.75 -1.27 41.60
CA ARG A 51 -9.85 -2.37 41.24
C ARG A 51 -10.57 -3.71 41.23
N ILE A 52 -10.47 -4.40 40.10
CA ILE A 52 -11.17 -5.65 39.78
C ILE A 52 -10.13 -6.75 39.65
N GLY A 53 -10.19 -7.73 40.54
CA GLY A 53 -9.25 -8.86 40.59
C GLY A 53 -9.56 -9.96 39.58
N PRO A 54 -8.66 -10.94 39.41
CA PRO A 54 -8.77 -11.97 38.36
C PRO A 54 -9.99 -12.90 38.54
N GLU A 55 -10.51 -13.03 39.75
CA GLU A 55 -11.74 -13.79 40.03
C GLU A 55 -13.00 -13.13 39.46
N GLN A 56 -12.93 -11.82 39.16
CA GLN A 56 -14.02 -11.02 38.61
C GLN A 56 -13.79 -10.66 37.13
N ILE A 57 -12.77 -11.24 36.50
CA ILE A 57 -12.43 -11.01 35.10
C ILE A 57 -12.66 -12.32 34.34
N ALA A 58 -13.39 -12.24 33.24
CA ALA A 58 -13.43 -13.28 32.22
C ALA A 58 -12.90 -12.72 30.90
N LEU A 59 -12.23 -13.56 30.12
CA LEU A 59 -11.77 -13.23 28.78
C LEU A 59 -12.56 -14.01 27.76
N ASP A 60 -13.04 -13.32 26.73
CA ASP A 60 -13.50 -13.90 25.48
C ASP A 60 -12.40 -13.75 24.43
N LEU A 61 -11.88 -14.88 23.94
CA LEU A 61 -10.83 -14.92 22.91
C LEU A 61 -11.39 -15.03 21.49
N GLY A 62 -12.71 -14.98 21.32
CA GLY A 62 -13.42 -15.24 20.07
C GLY A 62 -13.95 -16.68 20.00
N GLU A 63 -14.86 -16.91 19.04
CA GLU A 63 -15.52 -18.22 18.81
C GLU A 63 -16.29 -18.79 20.03
N GLY A 64 -16.62 -17.94 21.01
CA GLY A 64 -17.31 -18.33 22.24
C GLY A 64 -16.40 -18.95 23.31
N ASP A 65 -15.08 -18.85 23.15
CA ASP A 65 -14.11 -19.30 24.15
C ASP A 65 -13.98 -18.27 25.28
N VAL A 66 -14.93 -18.31 26.21
CA VAL A 66 -14.96 -17.45 27.41
C VAL A 66 -14.42 -18.21 28.61
N ARG A 67 -13.36 -17.68 29.24
CA ARG A 67 -12.73 -18.31 30.41
C ARG A 67 -12.43 -17.29 31.52
N PRO A 68 -12.53 -17.67 32.80
CA PRO A 68 -12.09 -16.82 33.90
C PRO A 68 -10.59 -16.49 33.81
N ALA A 69 -10.20 -15.27 34.18
CA ALA A 69 -8.79 -14.86 34.21
C ALA A 69 -7.96 -15.74 35.16
N ALA A 70 -8.56 -16.16 36.28
CA ALA A 70 -7.95 -17.11 37.22
C ALA A 70 -7.52 -18.44 36.57
N ALA A 71 -8.23 -18.91 35.53
CA ALA A 71 -7.87 -20.13 34.82
C ALA A 71 -6.58 -19.99 34.00
N PHE A 72 -6.29 -18.79 33.50
CA PHE A 72 -5.03 -18.51 32.78
C PHE A 72 -3.86 -18.24 33.73
N ASN A 73 -4.15 -17.78 34.95
CA ASN A 73 -3.15 -17.51 35.98
C ASN A 73 -2.59 -18.79 36.65
N ALA A 74 -3.15 -19.96 36.37
CA ALA A 74 -2.62 -21.24 36.84
C ALA A 74 -1.30 -21.58 36.11
N ASP A 75 -0.35 -22.21 36.82
CA ASP A 75 0.99 -22.51 36.29
C ASP A 75 0.92 -23.24 34.93
N GLY A 76 1.44 -22.58 33.89
CA GLY A 76 1.51 -23.10 32.52
C GLY A 76 0.21 -23.07 31.71
N ALA A 77 -0.87 -22.44 32.24
CA ALA A 77 -2.20 -22.43 31.62
C ALA A 77 -2.48 -21.23 30.69
N GLY A 78 -1.56 -20.26 30.59
CA GLY A 78 -1.70 -19.06 29.76
C GLY A 78 -2.10 -19.33 28.30
N PHE A 79 -2.33 -18.28 27.53
CA PHE A 79 -2.80 -18.42 26.14
C PHE A 79 -1.93 -17.68 25.14
N ALA A 80 -1.82 -18.24 23.93
CA ALA A 80 -1.24 -17.52 22.82
C ALA A 80 -2.26 -16.50 22.28
N LEU A 81 -1.85 -15.25 22.17
CA LEU A 81 -2.61 -14.20 21.50
C LEU A 81 -1.84 -13.80 20.24
N PRO A 82 -2.17 -14.33 19.05
CA PRO A 82 -1.52 -13.97 17.79
C PRO A 82 -1.76 -12.51 17.43
N VAL A 83 -0.86 -11.96 16.60
CA VAL A 83 -1.03 -10.61 16.06
C VAL A 83 -2.37 -10.50 15.33
N GLY A 84 -3.14 -9.48 15.68
CA GLY A 84 -4.43 -9.19 15.08
C GLY A 84 -5.63 -9.87 15.78
N GLN A 85 -5.42 -10.79 16.72
CA GLN A 85 -6.50 -11.30 17.56
C GLN A 85 -6.87 -10.29 18.66
N SER A 86 -8.15 -10.24 19.00
CA SER A 86 -8.67 -9.46 20.12
C SER A 86 -9.04 -10.38 21.27
N ALA A 87 -8.81 -9.92 22.50
CA ALA A 87 -9.35 -10.49 23.72
C ALA A 87 -10.30 -9.46 24.35
N THR A 88 -11.55 -9.85 24.58
CA THR A 88 -12.55 -9.02 25.24
C THR A 88 -12.58 -9.37 26.72
N PHE A 89 -12.34 -8.38 27.57
CA PHE A 89 -12.39 -8.48 29.02
C PHE A 89 -13.82 -8.22 29.45
N HIS A 90 -14.42 -9.17 30.14
CA HIS A 90 -15.69 -9.04 30.85
C HIS A 90 -15.41 -8.91 32.34
N LEU A 91 -15.90 -7.83 32.94
CA LEU A 91 -15.63 -7.45 34.30
C LEU A 91 -16.91 -7.52 35.12
N ALA A 92 -16.92 -8.38 36.14
CA ALA A 92 -18.02 -8.48 37.09
C ALA A 92 -17.96 -7.31 38.09
N THR A 93 -18.52 -6.17 37.67
CA THR A 93 -18.56 -4.90 38.41
C THR A 93 -19.88 -4.18 38.14
N GLU A 94 -20.19 -3.15 38.93
CA GLU A 94 -21.35 -2.29 38.64
C GLU A 94 -21.19 -1.59 37.27
N PRO A 95 -22.29 -1.40 36.53
CA PRO A 95 -22.27 -0.63 35.28
C PRO A 95 -21.70 0.77 35.50
N LEU A 96 -20.86 1.22 34.58
CA LEU A 96 -20.32 2.57 34.60
C LEU A 96 -21.36 3.58 34.07
N PRO A 97 -21.40 4.81 34.61
CA PRO A 97 -22.24 5.87 34.04
C PRO A 97 -21.79 6.23 32.62
N GLU A 98 -22.58 7.02 31.91
CA GLU A 98 -22.13 7.61 30.64
C GLU A 98 -21.08 8.69 30.92
N GLY A 99 -19.99 8.67 30.15
CA GLY A 99 -18.87 9.57 30.39
C GLY A 99 -17.54 8.97 29.99
N LEU A 100 -16.46 9.71 30.29
CA LEU A 100 -15.09 9.29 30.10
C LEU A 100 -14.61 8.55 31.36
N HIS A 101 -13.98 7.39 31.16
CA HIS A 101 -13.48 6.50 32.21
C HIS A 101 -12.03 6.14 31.93
N THR A 102 -11.25 5.97 32.99
CA THR A 102 -9.88 5.46 32.92
C THR A 102 -9.88 3.95 33.05
N VAL A 103 -9.22 3.27 32.12
CA VAL A 103 -9.05 1.81 32.13
C VAL A 103 -7.57 1.49 32.23
N LEU A 104 -7.16 0.80 33.30
CA LEU A 104 -5.82 0.27 33.49
C LEU A 104 -5.86 -1.25 33.56
N VAL A 105 -5.07 -1.92 32.72
CA VAL A 105 -4.95 -3.38 32.71
C VAL A 105 -3.52 -3.77 33.05
N GLN A 106 -3.36 -4.61 34.07
CA GLN A 106 -2.08 -5.18 34.49
C GLN A 106 -2.03 -6.67 34.14
N PHE A 107 -1.00 -7.08 33.39
CA PHE A 107 -0.85 -8.46 32.93
C PHE A 107 0.62 -8.82 32.70
N THR A 108 0.93 -10.12 32.66
CA THR A 108 2.24 -10.66 32.31
C THR A 108 2.16 -11.33 30.94
N ALA A 109 3.09 -11.03 30.05
CA ALA A 109 3.19 -11.69 28.75
C ALA A 109 4.63 -12.08 28.44
N ASP A 110 4.85 -13.30 27.96
CA ASP A 110 6.16 -13.74 27.51
C ASP A 110 6.44 -13.24 26.09
N PRO A 111 7.67 -12.79 25.80
CA PRO A 111 8.84 -12.78 26.69
C PRO A 111 8.98 -11.49 27.54
N PHE A 112 7.99 -10.60 27.53
CA PHE A 112 8.05 -9.20 27.99
C PHE A 112 7.98 -9.00 29.51
N GLY A 113 7.48 -9.97 30.26
CA GLY A 113 7.26 -9.86 31.70
C GLY A 113 5.99 -9.05 32.02
N ASP A 114 6.02 -8.31 33.14
CA ASP A 114 4.87 -7.55 33.64
C ASP A 114 4.67 -6.25 32.83
N LEU A 115 3.45 -6.04 32.36
CA LEU A 115 3.04 -4.95 31.49
C LEU A 115 1.78 -4.26 32.05
N SER A 116 1.68 -2.96 31.80
CA SER A 116 0.50 -2.17 32.12
C SER A 116 0.01 -1.36 30.92
N VAL A 117 -1.30 -1.34 30.71
CA VAL A 117 -1.96 -0.54 29.67
C VAL A 117 -2.94 0.40 30.35
N GLU A 118 -2.71 1.70 30.28
CA GLU A 118 -3.59 2.73 30.86
C GLU A 118 -4.10 3.67 29.76
N VAL A 119 -5.42 3.76 29.63
CA VAL A 119 -6.13 4.53 28.60
C VAL A 119 -7.38 5.21 29.15
N GLU A 120 -7.89 6.20 28.44
CA GLU A 120 -9.23 6.76 28.66
C GLU A 120 -10.16 6.28 27.52
N ASP A 121 -11.38 5.88 27.86
CA ASP A 121 -12.44 5.50 26.91
C ASP A 121 -13.81 5.97 27.42
N SER A 122 -14.81 6.02 26.55
CA SER A 122 -16.13 6.55 26.92
C SER A 122 -17.27 5.55 26.72
N ILE A 123 -18.20 5.50 27.68
CA ILE A 123 -19.48 4.80 27.50
C ILE A 123 -20.52 5.78 26.96
N VAL A 124 -21.18 5.39 25.88
CA VAL A 124 -22.31 6.12 25.29
C VAL A 124 -23.46 5.14 25.04
N ASN A 125 -24.60 5.28 25.74
CA ASN A 125 -25.80 4.51 25.39
C ASN A 125 -26.52 5.17 24.22
N ILE A 126 -26.08 4.87 23.00
CA ILE A 126 -26.88 5.17 21.82
C ILE A 126 -27.66 3.90 21.47
N PRO A 127 -29.01 3.90 21.48
CA PRO A 127 -29.80 2.78 20.98
C PRO A 127 -29.36 2.46 19.55
N ASP A 128 -28.87 1.24 19.33
CA ASP A 128 -28.30 0.86 18.05
C ASP A 128 -29.38 0.47 17.03
N ASN A 129 -30.12 1.48 16.56
CA ASN A 129 -31.05 1.35 15.44
C ASN A 129 -30.35 1.48 14.08
N ARG A 130 -29.03 1.23 14.01
CA ARG A 130 -28.28 1.43 12.77
C ARG A 130 -28.56 0.28 11.81
N THR A 131 -28.87 0.62 10.56
CA THR A 131 -28.87 -0.35 9.47
C THR A 131 -27.47 -0.93 9.33
N ARG A 132 -27.35 -2.26 9.40
CA ARG A 132 -26.08 -2.98 9.32
C ARG A 132 -26.02 -3.83 8.04
N ILE A 133 -24.85 -3.86 7.42
CA ILE A 133 -24.58 -4.76 6.31
C ILE A 133 -24.50 -6.19 6.86
N PRO A 134 -25.18 -7.19 6.25
CA PRO A 134 -25.08 -8.57 6.68
C PRO A 134 -23.64 -9.09 6.66
N ARG A 135 -23.27 -9.78 7.75
CA ARG A 135 -21.96 -10.38 7.94
C ARG A 135 -22.14 -11.75 8.63
N GLN A 136 -21.31 -12.72 8.25
CA GLN A 136 -21.20 -14.00 8.96
C GLN A 136 -19.83 -14.10 9.62
N ASP A 137 -19.81 -14.44 10.91
CA ASP A 137 -18.56 -14.41 11.69
C ASP A 137 -17.64 -15.60 11.38
N GLN A 138 -18.22 -16.77 11.07
CA GLN A 138 -17.45 -17.99 10.77
C GLN A 138 -16.94 -18.05 9.33
N ASP A 139 -17.81 -17.76 8.36
CA ASP A 139 -17.46 -17.76 6.94
C ASP A 139 -18.20 -16.63 6.19
N ASP A 140 -17.53 -15.48 6.15
CA ASP A 140 -18.04 -14.29 5.47
C ASP A 140 -17.89 -14.36 3.94
N TYR A 141 -17.27 -15.41 3.38
CA TYR A 141 -17.10 -15.59 1.93
C TYR A 141 -17.97 -16.73 1.38
N SER A 142 -18.76 -17.39 2.22
CA SER A 142 -19.78 -18.34 1.80
C SER A 142 -20.79 -17.72 0.84
N GLU A 143 -21.33 -18.56 -0.05
CA GLU A 143 -22.42 -18.17 -0.95
C GLU A 143 -23.62 -17.57 -0.18
N ALA A 144 -23.93 -18.11 1.00
CA ALA A 144 -25.01 -17.61 1.84
C ALA A 144 -24.74 -16.19 2.37
N ALA A 145 -23.51 -15.89 2.81
CA ALA A 145 -23.11 -14.57 3.27
C ALA A 145 -23.16 -13.54 2.12
N ILE A 146 -22.64 -13.92 0.96
CA ILE A 146 -22.62 -13.08 -0.24
C ILE A 146 -24.05 -12.79 -0.71
N GLN A 147 -24.91 -13.80 -0.81
CA GLN A 147 -26.31 -13.62 -1.19
C GLN A 147 -27.09 -12.77 -0.18
N ALA A 148 -26.80 -12.89 1.12
CA ALA A 148 -27.40 -12.03 2.13
C ALA A 148 -27.05 -10.56 1.89
N ARG A 149 -25.79 -10.24 1.57
CA ARG A 149 -25.36 -8.88 1.21
C ARG A 149 -25.95 -8.40 -0.11
N GLN A 150 -26.04 -9.26 -1.11
CA GLN A 150 -26.68 -8.93 -2.39
C GLN A 150 -28.16 -8.58 -2.21
N ARG A 151 -28.92 -9.41 -1.47
CA ARG A 151 -30.32 -9.13 -1.13
C ARG A 151 -30.46 -7.83 -0.35
N PHE A 152 -29.62 -7.63 0.66
CA PHE A 152 -29.59 -6.39 1.43
C PHE A 152 -29.35 -5.17 0.53
N ALA A 153 -28.40 -5.24 -0.41
CA ALA A 153 -28.12 -4.14 -1.31
C ALA A 153 -29.30 -3.85 -2.26
N GLU A 154 -29.97 -4.89 -2.75
CA GLU A 154 -31.16 -4.76 -3.61
C GLU A 154 -32.36 -4.18 -2.84
N GLU A 155 -32.62 -4.68 -1.63
CA GLU A 155 -33.70 -4.19 -0.75
C GLU A 155 -33.46 -2.75 -0.32
N PHE A 156 -32.23 -2.42 0.09
CA PHE A 156 -31.87 -1.08 0.54
C PHE A 156 -31.95 -0.05 -0.58
N SER A 157 -31.56 -0.43 -1.80
CA SER A 157 -31.58 0.46 -2.97
C SER A 157 -32.90 0.47 -3.74
N GLY A 158 -33.76 -0.54 -3.55
CA GLY A 158 -34.95 -0.77 -4.36
C GLY A 158 -34.62 -1.15 -5.82
N GLN A 159 -33.42 -1.65 -6.09
CA GLN A 159 -32.94 -2.00 -7.43
C GLN A 159 -32.55 -3.47 -7.52
N GLN A 160 -32.60 -4.04 -8.72
CA GLN A 160 -32.14 -5.40 -8.99
C GLN A 160 -30.79 -5.37 -9.70
N PHE A 161 -29.84 -6.18 -9.24
CA PHE A 161 -28.50 -6.24 -9.81
C PHE A 161 -28.30 -7.52 -10.61
N LYS A 162 -28.00 -7.39 -11.90
CA LYS A 162 -27.69 -8.54 -12.76
C LYS A 162 -26.19 -8.86 -12.76
N HIS A 163 -25.38 -7.93 -13.25
CA HIS A 163 -23.96 -8.19 -13.56
C HIS A 163 -23.05 -8.25 -12.33
N LEU A 164 -23.36 -7.47 -11.29
CA LEU A 164 -22.58 -7.42 -10.05
C LEU A 164 -22.42 -8.82 -9.43
N LYS A 165 -23.46 -9.64 -9.50
CA LYS A 165 -23.56 -10.96 -8.85
C LYS A 165 -22.86 -12.08 -9.63
N HIS A 166 -22.33 -11.80 -10.82
CA HIS A 166 -21.75 -12.81 -11.70
C HIS A 166 -20.23 -12.72 -11.75
N TYR A 167 -19.57 -13.74 -11.19
CA TYR A 167 -18.12 -13.95 -11.20
C TYR A 167 -17.82 -15.45 -11.33
N SER A 168 -16.59 -15.81 -11.69
CA SER A 168 -16.20 -17.17 -12.11
C SER A 168 -15.06 -17.77 -11.28
N PHE A 169 -14.86 -17.31 -10.06
CA PHE A 169 -13.79 -17.74 -9.15
C PHE A 169 -14.35 -18.01 -7.74
N ASP A 170 -13.58 -18.70 -6.91
CA ASP A 170 -13.96 -18.96 -5.52
C ASP A 170 -13.85 -17.67 -4.70
N ALA A 171 -14.92 -17.25 -4.04
CA ALA A 171 -14.93 -16.04 -3.24
C ALA A 171 -13.93 -16.09 -2.07
N HIS A 172 -13.53 -17.28 -1.61
CA HIS A 172 -12.51 -17.44 -0.57
C HIS A 172 -11.13 -16.93 -1.03
N ASP A 173 -10.85 -16.89 -2.32
CA ASP A 173 -9.60 -16.32 -2.86
C ASP A 173 -9.46 -14.81 -2.57
N LEU A 174 -10.57 -14.14 -2.22
CA LEU A 174 -10.59 -12.72 -1.85
C LEU A 174 -10.25 -12.47 -0.38
N GLN A 175 -10.01 -13.52 0.43
CA GLN A 175 -9.62 -13.34 1.81
C GLN A 175 -8.33 -12.52 1.91
N GLY A 176 -8.40 -11.36 2.57
CA GLY A 176 -7.31 -10.40 2.67
C GLY A 176 -7.17 -9.43 1.49
N ASN A 177 -8.08 -9.50 0.50
CA ASN A 177 -8.15 -8.60 -0.65
C ASN A 177 -9.43 -7.72 -0.65
N CYS A 178 -10.57 -8.24 -0.18
CA CYS A 178 -11.83 -7.50 -0.13
C CYS A 178 -12.76 -8.00 0.97
N GLU A 179 -13.17 -7.13 1.90
CA GLU A 179 -14.16 -7.43 2.93
C GLU A 179 -15.59 -7.21 2.43
N HIS A 180 -16.57 -7.85 3.08
CA HIS A 180 -18.00 -7.75 2.73
C HIS A 180 -18.28 -7.99 1.24
N PHE A 181 -17.61 -9.00 0.66
CA PHE A 181 -17.71 -9.26 -0.75
C PHE A 181 -19.16 -9.46 -1.20
N THR A 182 -19.58 -8.68 -2.19
CA THR A 182 -20.95 -8.63 -2.70
C THR A 182 -21.01 -8.98 -4.20
N GLY A 183 -19.89 -8.87 -4.91
CA GLY A 183 -19.83 -9.06 -6.35
C GLY A 183 -18.62 -8.38 -6.98
N VAL A 184 -18.59 -8.31 -8.31
CA VAL A 184 -17.44 -7.79 -9.07
C VAL A 184 -17.79 -6.60 -9.96
N ALA A 185 -16.83 -5.70 -10.14
CA ALA A 185 -16.82 -4.77 -11.26
C ALA A 185 -16.17 -5.44 -12.47
N GLN A 186 -16.79 -5.31 -13.64
CA GLN A 186 -16.29 -5.90 -14.89
C GLN A 186 -15.65 -4.80 -15.74
N ILE A 187 -14.31 -4.82 -15.86
CA ILE A 187 -13.56 -3.86 -16.66
C ILE A 187 -13.09 -4.56 -17.95
N PRO A 188 -13.36 -4.03 -19.16
CA PRO A 188 -12.89 -4.62 -20.40
C PRO A 188 -11.36 -4.72 -20.44
N VAL A 189 -10.84 -5.86 -20.89
CA VAL A 189 -9.40 -6.08 -21.10
C VAL A 189 -9.11 -6.16 -22.60
N GLY A 190 -8.29 -5.24 -23.09
CA GLY A 190 -7.74 -5.26 -24.45
C GLY A 190 -6.28 -5.71 -24.48
N LEU A 191 -5.78 -5.99 -25.68
CA LEU A 191 -4.40 -6.39 -25.92
C LEU A 191 -3.70 -5.38 -26.82
N ALA A 192 -2.51 -4.95 -26.42
CA ALA A 192 -1.61 -4.14 -27.24
C ALA A 192 -0.29 -4.89 -27.47
N GLY A 193 0.31 -4.73 -28.66
CA GLY A 193 1.63 -5.27 -28.97
C GLY A 193 1.66 -6.36 -30.07
N PRO A 194 2.65 -7.27 -30.05
CA PRO A 194 3.66 -7.43 -28.99
C PRO A 194 4.61 -6.23 -28.88
N LEU A 195 5.09 -5.92 -27.68
CA LEU A 195 6.17 -4.95 -27.42
C LEU A 195 7.50 -5.67 -27.34
N HIS A 196 8.46 -5.26 -28.18
CA HIS A 196 9.83 -5.75 -28.14
C HIS A 196 10.63 -4.98 -27.08
N VAL A 197 11.01 -5.65 -26.00
CA VAL A 197 11.78 -5.07 -24.89
C VAL A 197 13.21 -5.62 -24.88
N ASN A 198 14.17 -4.70 -24.78
CA ASN A 198 15.59 -4.96 -24.54
C ASN A 198 15.98 -4.37 -23.17
N GLY A 199 15.61 -5.06 -22.10
CA GLY A 199 15.89 -4.67 -20.72
C GLY A 199 16.85 -5.62 -20.01
N GLU A 200 17.27 -5.30 -18.80
CA GLU A 200 18.17 -6.17 -18.02
C GLU A 200 17.44 -7.43 -17.52
N HIS A 201 16.11 -7.38 -17.43
CA HIS A 201 15.26 -8.44 -16.89
C HIS A 201 14.16 -8.90 -17.85
N ALA A 202 13.74 -8.06 -18.80
CA ALA A 202 12.78 -8.34 -19.86
C ALA A 202 13.49 -8.33 -21.22
N GLN A 203 13.58 -9.50 -21.85
CA GLN A 203 14.19 -9.67 -23.17
C GLN A 203 13.21 -10.38 -24.09
N GLY A 204 12.83 -9.73 -25.19
CA GLY A 204 11.95 -10.30 -26.22
C GLY A 204 10.58 -9.61 -26.32
N ASP A 205 9.61 -10.35 -26.84
CA ASP A 205 8.29 -9.84 -27.23
C ASP A 205 7.22 -10.14 -26.17
N PHE A 206 6.45 -9.11 -25.79
CA PHE A 206 5.43 -9.21 -24.75
C PHE A 206 4.06 -8.71 -25.24
N LEU A 207 3.02 -9.53 -25.07
CA LEU A 207 1.64 -9.14 -25.34
C LEU A 207 1.07 -8.43 -24.10
N ILE A 208 0.60 -7.19 -24.27
CA ILE A 208 0.30 -6.29 -23.14
C ILE A 208 -1.20 -6.30 -22.84
N PRO A 209 -1.65 -6.87 -21.71
CA PRO A 209 -3.02 -6.75 -21.26
C PRO A 209 -3.28 -5.37 -20.66
N MET A 210 -4.36 -4.73 -21.08
CA MET A 210 -4.76 -3.39 -20.65
C MET A 210 -6.24 -3.37 -20.29
N ALA A 211 -6.57 -3.20 -19.00
CA ALA A 211 -7.93 -3.13 -18.52
C ALA A 211 -8.40 -1.67 -18.46
N THR A 212 -9.37 -1.29 -19.30
CA THR A 212 -9.81 0.10 -19.40
C THR A 212 -11.23 0.23 -19.92
N THR A 213 -11.88 1.34 -19.58
CA THR A 213 -13.14 1.81 -20.17
C THR A 213 -12.94 3.03 -21.07
N GLU A 214 -11.71 3.55 -21.17
CA GLU A 214 -11.37 4.69 -22.05
C GLU A 214 -11.21 4.21 -23.50
N GLY A 215 -12.09 4.74 -24.37
CA GLY A 215 -12.02 4.48 -25.81
C GLY A 215 -10.67 4.92 -26.40
N THR A 216 -10.20 4.25 -27.44
CA THR A 216 -8.91 4.48 -28.13
C THR A 216 -7.64 4.21 -27.33
N LEU A 217 -7.70 4.01 -26.01
CA LEU A 217 -6.51 3.83 -25.20
C LEU A 217 -5.63 2.68 -25.71
N VAL A 218 -6.19 1.47 -25.77
CA VAL A 218 -5.47 0.25 -26.21
C VAL A 218 -4.92 0.42 -27.63
N ALA A 219 -5.70 1.02 -28.53
CA ALA A 219 -5.28 1.28 -29.91
C ALA A 219 -4.10 2.27 -30.00
N SER A 220 -4.11 3.32 -29.17
CA SER A 220 -3.03 4.31 -29.11
C SER A 220 -1.74 3.68 -28.60
N TYR A 221 -1.79 2.91 -27.51
CA TYR A 221 -0.62 2.20 -27.00
C TYR A 221 -0.11 1.17 -28.01
N ASN A 222 -1.00 0.42 -28.67
CA ASN A 222 -0.62 -0.50 -29.74
C ASN A 222 0.10 0.20 -30.91
N ARG A 223 -0.38 1.37 -31.34
CA ARG A 223 0.28 2.17 -32.39
C ARG A 223 1.67 2.65 -31.96
N GLY A 224 1.82 3.07 -30.71
CA GLY A 224 3.12 3.43 -30.13
C GLY A 224 4.09 2.26 -30.10
N ILE A 225 3.62 1.08 -29.67
CA ILE A 225 4.42 -0.15 -29.63
C ILE A 225 4.91 -0.52 -31.03
N GLN A 226 4.03 -0.46 -32.04
CA GLN A 226 4.41 -0.73 -33.43
C GLN A 226 5.54 0.20 -33.89
N LEU A 227 5.50 1.48 -33.53
CA LEU A 227 6.54 2.43 -33.88
C LEU A 227 7.88 2.12 -33.19
N LEU A 228 7.86 1.79 -31.90
CA LEU A 228 9.06 1.39 -31.17
C LEU A 228 9.69 0.14 -31.79
N ASN A 229 8.89 -0.90 -32.09
CA ASN A 229 9.38 -2.13 -32.69
C ASN A 229 10.01 -1.91 -34.08
N LEU A 230 9.44 -1.02 -34.90
CA LEU A 230 10.02 -0.64 -36.19
C LEU A 230 11.40 0.04 -36.04
N CYS A 231 11.73 0.52 -34.85
CA CYS A 231 13.00 1.15 -34.50
C CYS A 231 13.91 0.24 -33.64
N GLY A 232 13.62 -1.07 -33.57
CA GLY A 232 14.41 -2.04 -32.81
C GLY A 232 13.92 -2.30 -31.39
N GLY A 233 12.73 -1.82 -31.04
CA GLY A 233 12.12 -2.00 -29.73
C GLY A 233 12.49 -0.91 -28.73
N VAL A 234 12.24 -1.18 -27.45
CA VAL A 234 12.52 -0.26 -26.35
C VAL A 234 13.60 -0.81 -25.46
N LYS A 235 14.58 0.03 -25.12
CA LYS A 235 15.61 -0.31 -24.15
C LYS A 235 15.15 0.13 -22.76
N CYS A 236 15.26 -0.76 -21.78
CA CYS A 236 14.84 -0.48 -20.40
C CYS A 236 15.99 -0.70 -19.40
N THR A 237 16.05 0.10 -18.34
CA THR A 237 17.07 0.00 -17.29
C THR A 237 16.48 0.37 -15.94
N ILE A 238 16.71 -0.46 -14.93
CA ILE A 238 16.28 -0.18 -13.55
C ILE A 238 17.44 0.49 -12.82
N ILE A 239 17.25 1.74 -12.41
CA ILE A 239 18.30 2.56 -11.79
C ILE A 239 18.04 2.85 -10.30
N GLY A 240 16.99 2.25 -9.72
CA GLY A 240 16.71 2.36 -8.29
C GLY A 240 15.60 1.41 -7.85
N ASP A 241 15.72 0.88 -6.64
CA ASP A 241 14.73 0.01 -6.01
C ASP A 241 14.73 0.19 -4.50
N ALA A 242 13.67 0.82 -3.98
CA ALA A 242 13.47 0.98 -2.55
C ALA A 242 11.98 1.22 -2.24
N MET A 243 11.43 0.48 -1.29
CA MET A 243 10.12 0.74 -0.70
C MET A 243 10.30 1.35 0.69
N GLN A 244 9.45 2.32 1.04
CA GLN A 244 9.62 3.12 2.26
C GLN A 244 8.45 3.06 3.23
N ARG A 245 8.80 3.27 4.49
CA ARG A 245 7.93 3.77 5.55
C ARG A 245 8.64 4.95 6.22
N ALA A 246 7.88 6.01 6.55
CA ALA A 246 8.46 7.21 7.15
C ALA A 246 7.78 7.55 8.48
N PRO A 247 8.31 7.08 9.61
CA PRO A 247 7.92 7.54 10.94
C PRO A 247 8.40 8.96 11.23
N VAL A 248 7.72 9.59 12.19
CA VAL A 248 8.14 10.86 12.79
C VAL A 248 8.23 10.77 14.31
N PHE A 249 9.28 11.38 14.86
CA PHE A 249 9.55 11.50 16.29
C PHE A 249 9.51 12.97 16.69
N VAL A 250 8.77 13.29 17.76
CA VAL A 250 8.55 14.66 18.24
C VAL A 250 9.25 14.87 19.57
N PHE A 251 10.01 15.95 19.66
CA PHE A 251 10.81 16.34 20.83
C PHE A 251 10.30 17.63 21.46
N ASP A 252 10.94 18.06 22.55
CA ASP A 252 10.66 19.36 23.18
C ASP A 252 11.16 20.53 22.32
N ASP A 253 12.30 20.36 21.63
CA ASP A 253 12.90 21.37 20.79
C ASP A 253 13.66 20.79 19.57
N ALA A 254 14.16 21.68 18.71
CA ALA A 254 14.90 21.31 17.50
C ALA A 254 16.27 20.66 17.78
N ARG A 255 16.87 20.89 18.96
CA ARG A 255 18.17 20.27 19.33
C ARG A 255 17.96 18.80 19.65
N GLY A 256 16.91 18.47 20.39
CA GLY A 256 16.53 17.08 20.64
C GLY A 256 16.31 16.28 19.36
N ALA A 257 15.59 16.86 18.38
CA ALA A 257 15.38 16.23 17.07
C ALA A 257 16.68 16.04 16.27
N ARG A 258 17.55 17.05 16.27
CA ARG A 258 18.85 16.98 15.60
C ARG A 258 19.77 15.91 16.21
N ASP A 259 19.87 15.89 17.53
CA ASP A 259 20.76 14.96 18.24
C ASP A 259 20.25 13.52 18.10
N PHE A 260 18.92 13.33 18.08
CA PHE A 260 18.30 12.06 17.73
C PHE A 260 18.65 11.61 16.30
N GLY A 261 18.56 12.50 15.30
CA GLY A 261 18.92 12.18 13.92
C GLY A 261 20.37 11.70 13.78
N LYS A 262 21.32 12.34 14.46
CA LYS A 262 22.72 11.91 14.52
C LYS A 262 22.87 10.54 15.18
N TRP A 263 22.20 10.33 16.31
CA TRP A 263 22.23 9.06 17.01
C TRP A 263 21.71 7.90 16.13
N VAL A 264 20.65 8.13 15.34
CA VAL A 264 20.12 7.14 14.39
C VAL A 264 21.16 6.78 13.33
N GLU A 265 21.86 7.76 12.78
CA GLU A 265 22.93 7.55 11.79
C GLU A 265 24.08 6.73 12.41
N GLU A 266 24.54 7.08 13.61
CA GLU A 266 25.60 6.38 14.34
C GLU A 266 25.24 4.96 14.77
N ASN A 267 23.93 4.64 14.88
CA ASN A 267 23.44 3.35 15.35
C ASN A 267 22.71 2.55 14.26
N LEU A 268 22.85 2.91 12.98
CA LEU A 268 22.19 2.21 11.88
C LEU A 268 22.48 0.70 11.87
N ASP A 269 23.71 0.30 12.19
CA ASP A 269 24.11 -1.12 12.24
C ASP A 269 23.41 -1.91 13.36
N LYS A 270 22.96 -1.23 14.42
CA LYS A 270 22.15 -1.83 15.48
C LYS A 270 20.66 -1.81 15.16
N ILE A 271 20.19 -0.80 14.44
CA ILE A 271 18.78 -0.66 14.01
C ILE A 271 18.43 -1.68 12.92
N ARG A 272 19.36 -1.93 12.00
CA ARG A 272 19.20 -2.85 10.86
C ARG A 272 18.73 -4.26 11.25
N PRO A 273 19.38 -5.00 12.16
CA PRO A 273 18.93 -6.34 12.53
C PRO A 273 17.53 -6.35 13.14
N GLU A 274 17.15 -5.29 13.86
CA GLU A 274 15.82 -5.18 14.45
C GLU A 274 14.74 -5.00 13.38
N ALA A 275 14.99 -4.18 12.36
CA ALA A 275 14.10 -4.05 11.22
C ALA A 275 13.93 -5.37 10.45
N GLU A 276 15.05 -6.03 10.17
CA GLU A 276 15.11 -7.26 9.37
C GLU A 276 14.62 -8.52 10.13
N SER A 277 14.45 -8.45 11.44
CA SER A 277 13.94 -9.56 12.26
C SER A 277 12.53 -10.02 11.85
N THR A 278 11.72 -9.11 11.29
CA THR A 278 10.32 -9.33 10.95
C THR A 278 10.09 -9.95 9.56
N SER A 279 11.13 -10.08 8.74
CA SER A 279 11.02 -10.60 7.38
C SER A 279 12.35 -11.13 6.85
N ARG A 280 12.31 -12.32 6.25
CA ARG A 280 13.47 -12.87 5.51
C ARG A 280 13.74 -12.13 4.18
N VAL A 281 12.77 -11.34 3.70
CA VAL A 281 12.79 -10.69 2.38
C VAL A 281 13.13 -9.20 2.48
N ALA A 282 12.58 -8.49 3.49
CA ALA A 282 12.86 -7.07 3.64
C ALA A 282 14.29 -6.86 4.12
N LYS A 283 15.07 -6.08 3.38
CA LYS A 283 16.41 -5.65 3.80
C LYS A 283 16.45 -4.15 3.90
N LEU A 284 16.72 -3.64 5.11
CA LEU A 284 16.89 -2.20 5.30
C LEU A 284 18.15 -1.81 4.53
N GLN A 285 18.06 -0.83 3.63
CA GLN A 285 19.21 -0.35 2.87
C GLN A 285 19.87 0.80 3.64
N TYR A 286 19.10 1.85 3.91
CA TYR A 286 19.52 3.07 4.61
C TYR A 286 18.29 3.82 5.18
N ILE A 287 18.55 4.82 6.03
CA ILE A 287 17.52 5.71 6.60
C ILE A 287 17.87 7.14 6.21
N ASP A 288 16.99 7.84 5.49
CA ASP A 288 17.14 9.28 5.30
C ASP A 288 16.54 10.01 6.50
N THR A 289 17.25 11.02 7.02
CA THR A 289 16.76 11.86 8.13
C THR A 289 16.41 13.25 7.61
N TYR A 290 15.19 13.69 7.90
CA TYR A 290 14.71 15.04 7.60
C TYR A 290 14.25 15.71 8.89
N LEU A 291 14.74 16.91 9.15
CA LEU A 291 14.47 17.65 10.38
C LEU A 291 13.62 18.88 10.06
N SER A 292 12.60 19.13 10.88
CA SER A 292 11.82 20.37 10.80
C SER A 292 11.19 20.64 12.17
N ASN A 293 11.24 21.89 12.64
CA ASN A 293 10.81 22.26 13.99
C ASN A 293 11.50 21.37 15.04
N LYS A 294 10.70 20.77 15.94
CA LYS A 294 11.10 19.79 16.93
C LYS A 294 10.83 18.34 16.49
N PHE A 295 10.79 18.10 15.17
CA PHE A 295 10.45 16.80 14.57
C PHE A 295 11.64 16.20 13.83
N ALA A 296 11.80 14.89 13.97
CA ALA A 296 12.71 14.08 13.16
C ALA A 296 11.89 13.08 12.35
N PHE A 297 11.85 13.27 11.03
CA PHE A 297 11.27 12.34 10.08
C PHE A 297 12.36 11.38 9.62
N LEU A 298 12.15 10.08 9.82
CA LEU A 298 13.08 9.06 9.38
C LEU A 298 12.43 8.27 8.25
N ARG A 299 12.97 8.35 7.03
CA ARG A 299 12.47 7.59 5.89
C ARG A 299 13.31 6.32 5.77
N PHE A 300 12.76 5.21 6.22
CA PHE A 300 13.42 3.90 6.14
C PHE A 300 13.25 3.35 4.72
N ASN A 301 14.34 2.97 4.07
CA ASN A 301 14.36 2.50 2.68
C ASN A 301 14.72 1.01 2.65
N TYR A 302 13.88 0.16 2.06
CA TYR A 302 14.07 -1.29 2.03
C TYR A 302 14.05 -1.85 0.61
N SER A 303 14.80 -2.93 0.37
CA SER A 303 14.45 -3.86 -0.72
C SER A 303 13.41 -4.86 -0.25
N THR A 304 12.52 -5.30 -1.15
CA THR A 304 11.33 -6.09 -0.78
C THR A 304 11.10 -7.34 -1.65
N GLY A 305 12.13 -7.75 -2.41
CA GLY A 305 11.99 -8.85 -3.37
C GLY A 305 10.92 -8.55 -4.42
N ASP A 306 10.06 -9.54 -4.71
CA ASP A 306 8.99 -9.43 -5.73
C ASP A 306 7.68 -8.81 -5.24
N ALA A 307 7.57 -8.51 -3.95
CA ALA A 307 6.40 -7.86 -3.38
C ALA A 307 6.52 -6.33 -3.49
N ALA A 308 5.39 -5.64 -3.66
CA ALA A 308 5.35 -4.17 -3.53
C ALA A 308 5.84 -3.74 -2.15
N GLY A 309 5.55 -4.52 -1.10
CA GLY A 309 6.25 -4.46 0.17
C GLY A 309 5.72 -3.45 1.19
N GLN A 310 4.68 -2.66 0.90
CA GLN A 310 4.12 -1.64 1.83
C GLN A 310 3.82 -2.18 3.24
N ASN A 311 3.16 -3.34 3.34
CA ASN A 311 2.85 -3.99 4.63
C ASN A 311 4.11 -4.53 5.31
N MET A 312 5.02 -5.11 4.52
CA MET A 312 6.26 -5.70 5.00
C MET A 312 7.17 -4.64 5.62
N VAL A 313 7.38 -3.51 4.92
CA VAL A 313 8.21 -2.40 5.42
C VAL A 313 7.56 -1.68 6.60
N GLY A 314 6.22 -1.68 6.68
CA GLY A 314 5.48 -1.15 7.83
C GLY A 314 5.83 -1.92 9.12
N ARG A 315 5.77 -3.26 9.08
CA ARG A 315 6.15 -4.11 10.20
C ARG A 315 7.63 -4.00 10.56
N ALA A 316 8.51 -4.04 9.56
CA ALA A 316 9.96 -3.89 9.76
C ALA A 316 10.31 -2.56 10.44
N THR A 317 9.73 -1.47 9.95
CA THR A 317 9.97 -0.14 10.52
C THR A 317 9.41 -0.01 11.92
N PHE A 318 8.26 -0.63 12.20
CA PHE A 318 7.70 -0.66 13.54
C PHE A 318 8.63 -1.37 14.54
N ALA A 319 9.19 -2.53 14.18
CA ALA A 319 10.15 -3.25 15.03
C ALA A 319 11.40 -2.40 15.30
N ALA A 320 12.01 -1.82 14.26
CA ALA A 320 13.15 -0.91 14.41
C ALA A 320 12.84 0.31 15.26
N CYS A 321 11.69 0.97 15.04
CA CYS A 321 11.29 2.14 15.83
C CYS A 321 11.05 1.79 17.29
N SER A 322 10.53 0.59 17.55
CA SER A 322 10.31 0.14 18.93
C SER A 322 11.64 -0.08 19.66
N TRP A 323 12.66 -0.62 18.98
CA TRP A 323 14.02 -0.66 19.52
C TRP A 323 14.60 0.74 19.74
N ILE A 324 14.43 1.66 18.78
CA ILE A 324 14.89 3.06 18.90
C ILE A 324 14.27 3.74 20.13
N LEU A 325 12.96 3.59 20.33
CA LEU A 325 12.24 4.15 21.48
C LEU A 325 12.75 3.61 22.82
N ALA A 326 13.21 2.36 22.87
CA ALA A 326 13.74 1.74 24.08
C ALA A 326 15.21 2.09 24.36
N ASN A 327 16.00 2.39 23.31
CA ASN A 327 17.46 2.49 23.41
C ASN A 327 18.02 3.91 23.25
N TYR A 328 17.22 4.88 22.80
CA TYR A 328 17.70 6.26 22.65
C TYR A 328 17.92 6.93 24.03
N PRO A 329 19.16 7.31 24.40
CA PRO A 329 19.46 7.85 25.73
C PRO A 329 19.35 9.39 25.81
N GLY A 330 19.02 10.05 24.71
CA GLY A 330 19.02 11.51 24.59
C GLY A 330 17.74 12.16 25.09
N SER A 331 17.34 13.27 24.43
CA SER A 331 16.15 14.02 24.81
C SER A 331 14.86 13.17 24.77
N PRO A 332 13.91 13.35 25.71
CA PRO A 332 12.67 12.59 25.70
C PRO A 332 11.89 12.72 24.38
N ILE A 333 11.49 11.58 23.81
CA ILE A 333 10.56 11.51 22.68
C ILE A 333 9.15 11.68 23.24
N ARG A 334 8.46 12.75 22.85
CA ARG A 334 7.11 13.09 23.32
C ARG A 334 6.02 12.38 22.52
N HIS A 335 6.20 12.30 21.20
CA HIS A 335 5.26 11.62 20.31
C HIS A 335 6.01 10.81 19.25
N PHE A 336 5.37 9.73 18.83
CA PHE A 336 5.82 8.86 17.75
C PHE A 336 4.62 8.49 16.88
N TYR A 337 4.82 8.57 15.57
CA TYR A 337 3.86 8.08 14.59
C TYR A 337 4.60 7.27 13.53
N LEU A 338 4.10 6.09 13.19
CA LEU A 338 4.74 5.17 12.23
C LEU A 338 4.71 5.70 10.79
N GLU A 339 3.73 6.53 10.46
CA GLU A 339 3.59 7.18 9.15
C GLU A 339 3.31 8.67 9.33
N SER A 340 4.01 9.50 8.56
CA SER A 340 4.00 10.95 8.68
C SER A 340 3.71 11.67 7.35
N ASN A 341 3.12 10.97 6.38
CA ASN A 341 2.98 11.37 4.97
C ASN A 341 4.31 11.59 4.24
N PHE A 342 5.44 11.16 4.79
CA PHE A 342 6.78 11.41 4.24
C PHE A 342 7.37 10.19 3.50
N ALA A 343 6.64 9.07 3.47
CA ALA A 343 7.05 7.90 2.70
C ALA A 343 7.20 8.21 1.20
N THR A 344 6.31 8.92 0.49
CA THR A 344 4.91 9.29 0.74
C THR A 344 4.02 8.23 0.08
N ASP A 345 3.00 7.70 0.75
CA ASP A 345 2.17 6.60 0.22
C ASP A 345 0.79 7.08 -0.26
N LYS A 346 0.48 6.78 -1.53
CA LYS A 346 -0.77 7.09 -2.25
C LYS A 346 -1.03 8.60 -2.41
N LYS A 347 0.03 9.40 -2.53
CA LYS A 347 -0.05 10.82 -2.93
C LYS A 347 1.13 11.18 -3.82
N ALA A 348 0.91 12.08 -4.78
CA ALA A 348 1.99 12.69 -5.54
C ALA A 348 2.93 13.46 -4.58
N SER A 349 4.24 13.25 -4.73
CA SER A 349 5.22 13.92 -3.88
C SER A 349 6.55 14.16 -4.60
N GLN A 350 7.17 15.31 -4.35
CA GLN A 350 8.49 15.64 -4.90
C GLN A 350 9.59 14.72 -4.34
N ILE A 351 9.44 14.24 -3.10
CA ILE A 351 10.41 13.31 -2.51
C ILE A 351 10.44 11.99 -3.28
N ASN A 352 9.30 11.44 -3.72
CA ASN A 352 9.29 10.20 -4.51
C ASN A 352 9.94 10.40 -5.90
N VAL A 353 9.84 11.60 -6.48
CA VAL A 353 10.53 11.95 -7.75
C VAL A 353 12.05 11.99 -7.57
N MET A 354 12.52 12.62 -6.49
CA MET A 354 13.94 12.81 -6.19
C MET A 354 14.60 11.58 -5.57
N ARG A 355 13.85 10.83 -4.75
CA ARG A 355 14.26 9.66 -3.99
C ARG A 355 13.23 8.56 -4.21
N THR A 356 13.57 7.65 -5.12
CA THR A 356 12.75 6.53 -5.61
C THR A 356 11.88 5.89 -4.54
N ARG A 357 10.63 5.57 -4.92
CA ARG A 357 9.71 4.73 -4.15
C ARG A 357 9.15 3.63 -5.05
N GLY A 358 9.36 2.36 -4.68
CA GLY A 358 9.25 1.24 -5.60
C GLY A 358 10.46 1.18 -6.53
N LYS A 359 10.23 1.09 -7.83
CA LYS A 359 11.25 0.99 -8.88
C LYS A 359 11.42 2.33 -9.59
N ARG A 360 12.68 2.69 -9.88
CA ARG A 360 13.03 3.77 -10.80
C ARG A 360 13.49 3.16 -12.11
N VAL A 361 12.70 3.34 -13.15
CA VAL A 361 12.91 2.65 -14.43
C VAL A 361 12.97 3.67 -15.55
N VAL A 362 13.97 3.55 -16.40
CA VAL A 362 14.12 4.33 -17.63
C VAL A 362 13.75 3.44 -18.81
N ALA A 363 12.91 3.95 -19.70
CA ALA A 363 12.67 3.36 -21.02
C ALA A 363 13.10 4.38 -22.09
N GLU A 364 13.87 3.94 -23.08
CA GLU A 364 14.46 4.81 -24.11
C GLU A 364 14.44 4.16 -25.51
N CYS A 365 14.36 5.00 -26.54
CA CYS A 365 14.39 4.58 -27.95
C CYS A 365 14.93 5.71 -28.84
N VAL A 366 15.61 5.34 -29.93
CA VAL A 366 15.92 6.26 -31.04
C VAL A 366 14.94 5.96 -32.18
N VAL A 367 13.97 6.84 -32.37
CA VAL A 367 12.92 6.71 -33.38
C VAL A 367 13.41 7.31 -34.69
N LYS A 368 13.44 6.48 -35.74
CA LYS A 368 13.92 6.89 -37.07
C LYS A 368 13.03 7.94 -37.71
N ARG A 369 13.62 9.00 -38.27
CA ARG A 369 12.89 10.11 -38.92
C ARG A 369 11.85 9.61 -39.92
N ASP A 370 12.28 8.79 -40.87
CA ASP A 370 11.40 8.31 -41.96
C ASP A 370 10.23 7.50 -41.41
N ILE A 371 10.47 6.67 -40.39
CA ILE A 371 9.43 5.84 -39.76
C ILE A 371 8.44 6.72 -39.00
N LEU A 372 8.93 7.69 -38.24
CA LEU A 372 8.09 8.64 -37.50
C LEU A 372 7.20 9.44 -38.46
N GLN A 373 7.75 9.98 -39.54
CA GLN A 373 6.99 10.72 -40.54
C GLN A 373 5.95 9.85 -41.25
N GLN A 374 6.33 8.63 -41.67
CA GLN A 374 5.42 7.73 -42.39
C GLN A 374 4.29 7.19 -41.51
N ARG A 375 4.58 6.87 -40.23
CA ARG A 375 3.62 6.22 -39.33
C ARG A 375 2.80 7.21 -38.50
N MET A 376 3.39 8.34 -38.13
CA MET A 376 2.79 9.30 -37.20
C MET A 376 2.58 10.69 -37.79
N ARG A 377 3.07 10.97 -39.01
CA ARG A 377 2.89 12.25 -39.71
C ARG A 377 3.44 13.46 -38.94
N VAL A 378 4.49 13.23 -38.15
CA VAL A 378 5.23 14.28 -37.42
C VAL A 378 6.73 14.12 -37.66
N THR A 379 7.48 15.21 -37.52
CA THR A 379 8.95 15.19 -37.60
C THR A 379 9.58 15.14 -36.20
N PRO A 380 10.83 14.66 -36.07
CA PRO A 380 11.59 14.72 -34.82
C PRO A 380 11.64 16.12 -34.20
N GLU A 381 11.83 17.15 -35.03
CA GLU A 381 11.93 18.55 -34.60
C GLU A 381 10.60 19.04 -34.00
N GLN A 382 9.46 18.64 -34.58
CA GLN A 382 8.13 19.00 -34.05
C GLN A 382 7.90 18.39 -32.66
N LEU A 383 8.27 17.12 -32.46
CA LEU A 383 8.12 16.45 -31.17
C LEU A 383 9.07 17.02 -30.11
N ALA A 384 10.33 17.25 -30.45
CA ALA A 384 11.30 17.85 -29.54
C ALA A 384 10.87 19.27 -29.11
N TYR A 385 10.39 20.08 -30.05
CA TYR A 385 9.87 21.41 -29.74
C TYR A 385 8.58 21.35 -28.89
N HIS A 386 7.65 20.45 -29.22
CA HIS A 386 6.45 20.24 -28.41
C HIS A 386 6.81 19.84 -26.97
N GLY A 387 7.82 18.96 -26.78
CA GLY A 387 8.33 18.61 -25.46
C GLY A 387 8.86 19.81 -24.67
N GLN A 388 9.53 20.76 -25.32
CA GLN A 388 9.95 22.01 -24.66
C GLN A 388 8.75 22.85 -24.20
N VAL A 389 7.71 22.95 -25.04
CA VAL A 389 6.48 23.67 -24.70
C VAL A 389 5.74 22.99 -23.55
N SER A 390 5.57 21.66 -23.61
CA SER A 390 4.88 20.90 -22.55
C SER A 390 5.65 20.95 -21.23
N ASN A 391 6.99 20.98 -21.25
CA ASN A 391 7.81 21.15 -20.05
C ASN A 391 7.53 22.46 -19.32
N VAL A 392 7.39 23.58 -20.05
CA VAL A 392 7.01 24.87 -19.45
C VAL A 392 5.62 24.77 -18.82
N GLY A 393 4.66 24.14 -19.52
CA GLY A 393 3.31 23.92 -19.01
C GLY A 393 3.27 23.06 -17.73
N ALA A 394 4.02 21.95 -17.71
CA ALA A 394 4.12 21.06 -16.56
C ALA A 394 4.77 21.74 -15.35
N PHE A 395 5.81 22.55 -15.58
CA PHE A 395 6.43 23.35 -14.54
C PHE A 395 5.44 24.37 -13.94
N MET A 396 4.73 25.11 -14.79
CA MET A 396 3.75 26.11 -14.35
C MET A 396 2.58 25.50 -13.58
N SER A 397 2.12 24.30 -13.96
CA SER A 397 1.00 23.62 -13.30
C SER A 397 1.40 22.87 -12.03
N GLY A 398 2.70 22.66 -11.80
CA GLY A 398 3.19 21.81 -10.71
C GLY A 398 2.92 20.32 -10.93
N ALA A 399 2.72 19.89 -12.18
CA ALA A 399 2.52 18.48 -12.51
C ALA A 399 3.76 17.65 -12.13
N ASN A 400 3.54 16.44 -11.60
CA ASN A 400 4.60 15.46 -11.31
C ASN A 400 5.02 14.64 -12.56
N ASN A 401 4.45 14.98 -13.72
CA ASN A 401 4.73 14.40 -15.01
C ASN A 401 4.76 15.50 -16.07
N ASN A 402 5.83 15.55 -16.86
CA ASN A 402 6.00 16.47 -18.00
C ASN A 402 5.66 15.84 -19.37
N GLY A 403 5.40 14.53 -19.39
CA GLY A 403 4.77 13.83 -20.51
C GLY A 403 3.26 14.03 -20.56
N ALA A 404 2.60 13.23 -21.38
CA ALA A 404 1.21 13.37 -21.73
C ALA A 404 0.26 12.49 -20.88
N HIS A 405 0.54 11.19 -20.67
CA HIS A 405 -0.47 10.28 -20.10
C HIS A 405 0.04 8.96 -19.50
N SER A 406 1.24 8.92 -18.91
CA SER A 406 1.75 7.74 -18.18
C SER A 406 0.71 7.10 -17.25
N ALA A 407 -0.11 7.92 -16.58
CA ALA A 407 -1.18 7.48 -15.69
C ALA A 407 -2.15 6.51 -16.37
N ASN A 408 -2.51 6.72 -17.65
CA ASN A 408 -3.46 5.88 -18.35
C ASN A 408 -2.91 4.47 -18.57
N GLY A 409 -1.68 4.36 -19.09
CA GLY A 409 -1.04 3.06 -19.35
C GLY A 409 -0.77 2.28 -18.07
N ILE A 410 -0.27 2.97 -17.04
CA ILE A 410 -0.02 2.38 -15.73
C ILE A 410 -1.32 1.90 -15.11
N THR A 411 -2.37 2.72 -15.09
CA THR A 411 -3.69 2.33 -14.53
C THR A 411 -4.25 1.09 -15.24
N ALA A 412 -4.20 1.09 -16.58
CA ALA A 412 -4.74 -0.01 -17.36
C ALA A 412 -3.98 -1.33 -17.11
N MET A 413 -2.67 -1.27 -17.01
CA MET A 413 -1.86 -2.44 -16.63
C MET A 413 -2.09 -2.83 -15.16
N PHE A 414 -2.22 -1.87 -14.24
CA PHE A 414 -2.39 -2.12 -12.81
C PHE A 414 -3.68 -2.88 -12.52
N ILE A 415 -4.80 -2.45 -13.12
CA ILE A 415 -6.09 -3.14 -13.01
C ILE A 415 -5.97 -4.55 -13.63
N ALA A 416 -5.38 -4.66 -14.82
CA ALA A 416 -5.24 -5.93 -15.52
C ALA A 416 -4.39 -6.95 -14.75
N THR A 417 -3.38 -6.49 -14.00
CA THR A 417 -2.36 -7.36 -13.38
C THR A 417 -2.40 -7.39 -11.85
N GLY A 418 -3.46 -6.85 -11.25
CA GLY A 418 -3.71 -6.96 -9.80
C GLY A 418 -2.76 -6.15 -8.92
N GLN A 419 -2.29 -5.02 -9.43
CA GLN A 419 -1.51 -4.06 -8.67
C GLN A 419 -2.43 -3.20 -7.79
N ASP A 420 -1.87 -2.51 -6.80
CA ASP A 420 -2.63 -1.51 -6.03
C ASP A 420 -2.83 -0.25 -6.90
N VAL A 421 -4.04 -0.12 -7.47
CA VAL A 421 -4.39 0.98 -8.37
C VAL A 421 -4.27 2.35 -7.70
N ALA A 422 -4.39 2.45 -6.37
CA ALA A 422 -4.20 3.72 -5.68
C ALA A 422 -2.74 4.22 -5.76
N ASN A 423 -1.77 3.33 -6.00
CA ASN A 423 -0.39 3.73 -6.23
C ASN A 423 -0.16 4.43 -7.59
N VAL A 424 -1.17 4.52 -8.47
CA VAL A 424 -1.11 5.39 -9.66
C VAL A 424 -0.85 6.85 -9.26
N SER A 425 -1.35 7.29 -8.11
CA SER A 425 -1.07 8.63 -7.55
C SER A 425 0.43 8.95 -7.41
N GLU A 426 1.28 7.93 -7.38
CA GLU A 426 2.74 8.04 -7.31
C GLU A 426 3.43 7.52 -8.57
N SER A 427 2.97 6.37 -9.07
CA SER A 427 3.56 5.67 -10.20
C SER A 427 3.36 6.43 -11.51
N SER A 428 2.33 7.29 -11.60
CA SER A 428 2.11 8.17 -12.74
C SER A 428 3.16 9.28 -12.90
N ALA A 429 4.04 9.50 -11.91
CA ALA A 429 5.14 10.45 -12.08
C ALA A 429 6.00 10.05 -13.30
N GLY A 430 6.40 11.04 -14.08
CA GLY A 430 7.10 10.81 -15.35
C GLY A 430 8.08 11.93 -15.65
N ILE A 431 9.30 11.57 -16.04
CA ILE A 431 10.29 12.52 -16.53
C ILE A 431 10.56 12.11 -17.98
N LEU A 432 9.79 12.69 -18.89
CA LEU A 432 9.93 12.56 -20.33
C LEU A 432 11.05 13.49 -20.82
N TYR A 433 11.92 12.98 -21.68
CA TYR A 433 12.93 13.76 -22.36
C TYR A 433 12.98 13.36 -23.83
N SER A 434 13.15 14.36 -24.71
CA SER A 434 13.32 14.12 -26.13
C SER A 434 14.26 15.15 -26.76
N GLU A 435 15.04 14.71 -27.73
CA GLU A 435 15.93 15.56 -28.51
C GLU A 435 16.13 15.02 -29.93
N VAL A 436 16.54 15.90 -30.83
CA VAL A 436 16.92 15.51 -32.20
C VAL A 436 18.39 15.12 -32.19
N THR A 437 18.66 13.89 -32.59
CA THR A 437 20.02 13.35 -32.71
C THR A 437 20.80 14.06 -33.83
N PRO A 438 22.15 13.95 -33.86
CA PRO A 438 22.96 14.49 -34.97
C PRO A 438 22.57 13.96 -36.35
N GLU A 439 22.10 12.70 -36.43
CA GLU A 439 21.60 12.05 -37.64
C GLU A 439 20.19 12.55 -38.01
N GLY A 440 19.55 13.27 -37.10
CA GLY A 440 18.23 13.86 -37.25
C GLY A 440 17.06 12.91 -36.93
N ASP A 441 17.34 11.76 -36.32
CA ASP A 441 16.35 10.92 -35.65
C ASP A 441 15.91 11.54 -34.31
N LEU A 442 14.84 11.02 -33.70
CA LEU A 442 14.37 11.45 -32.38
C LEU A 442 14.89 10.48 -31.31
N TYR A 443 15.73 10.96 -30.39
CA TYR A 443 15.93 10.26 -29.12
C TYR A 443 14.78 10.63 -28.19
N ILE A 444 14.12 9.63 -27.60
CA ILE A 444 13.06 9.83 -26.61
C ILE A 444 13.23 8.85 -25.46
N SER A 445 13.03 9.34 -24.23
CA SER A 445 13.08 8.53 -23.03
C SER A 445 12.04 8.98 -22.02
N ILE A 446 11.58 8.04 -21.18
CA ILE A 446 10.82 8.35 -19.99
C ILE A 446 11.45 7.66 -18.79
N THR A 447 11.68 8.42 -17.73
CA THR A 447 11.99 7.88 -16.41
C THR A 447 10.75 7.89 -15.55
N ILE A 448 10.33 6.72 -15.07
CA ILE A 448 9.31 6.60 -14.03
C ILE A 448 10.05 6.55 -12.69
N PRO A 449 10.00 7.61 -11.87
CA PRO A 449 10.85 7.71 -10.68
C PRO A 449 10.37 6.87 -9.50
N SER A 450 9.08 6.52 -9.48
CA SER A 450 8.41 5.90 -8.34
C SER A 450 7.37 4.86 -8.75
N LEU A 451 7.77 3.86 -9.54
CA LEU A 451 6.90 2.78 -10.02
C LEU A 451 6.71 1.72 -8.94
N ILE A 452 5.50 1.61 -8.38
CA ILE A 452 5.19 0.61 -7.35
C ILE A 452 4.49 -0.57 -8.00
N VAL A 453 5.20 -1.68 -8.11
CA VAL A 453 4.69 -2.91 -8.73
C VAL A 453 5.08 -4.15 -7.95
N ALA A 454 4.32 -5.22 -8.15
CA ALA A 454 4.51 -6.53 -7.56
C ALA A 454 4.19 -7.64 -8.58
N THR A 455 4.84 -8.78 -8.41
CA THR A 455 4.44 -10.04 -9.06
C THR A 455 4.10 -11.13 -8.04
N HIS A 456 4.03 -10.74 -6.76
CA HIS A 456 3.64 -11.58 -5.64
C HIS A 456 2.93 -10.76 -4.54
N GLY A 457 1.85 -11.31 -4.00
CA GLY A 457 1.03 -10.71 -2.93
C GLY A 457 -0.03 -9.73 -3.44
N GLY A 458 -0.96 -9.34 -2.56
CA GLY A 458 -2.10 -8.50 -2.91
C GLY A 458 -2.95 -9.13 -4.03
N GLY A 459 -3.42 -8.29 -4.96
CA GLY A 459 -4.29 -8.70 -6.06
C GLY A 459 -3.62 -9.56 -7.15
N THR A 460 -2.29 -9.73 -7.13
CA THR A 460 -1.53 -10.45 -8.18
C THR A 460 -1.87 -11.95 -8.28
N GLY A 461 -2.42 -12.52 -7.20
CA GLY A 461 -2.86 -13.91 -7.14
C GLY A 461 -4.32 -14.13 -7.57
N LEU A 462 -5.11 -13.07 -7.76
CA LEU A 462 -6.52 -13.16 -8.11
C LEU A 462 -6.71 -13.66 -9.55
N ALA A 463 -7.86 -14.27 -9.83
CA ALA A 463 -8.15 -15.02 -11.06
C ALA A 463 -7.67 -14.33 -12.36
N THR A 464 -8.38 -13.29 -12.84
CA THR A 464 -8.06 -12.62 -14.11
C THR A 464 -6.69 -11.94 -14.06
N GLN A 465 -6.31 -11.41 -12.90
CA GLN A 465 -5.06 -10.68 -12.69
C GLN A 465 -3.85 -11.59 -12.86
N ASN A 466 -3.92 -12.81 -12.33
CA ASN A 466 -2.87 -13.80 -12.44
C ASN A 466 -2.70 -14.29 -13.88
N GLU A 467 -3.80 -14.50 -14.62
CA GLU A 467 -3.75 -14.83 -16.05
C GLU A 467 -3.03 -13.75 -16.86
N CYS A 468 -3.31 -12.47 -16.59
CA CYS A 468 -2.63 -11.35 -17.24
C CYS A 468 -1.13 -11.29 -16.89
N LEU A 469 -0.76 -11.56 -15.64
CA LEU A 469 0.66 -11.66 -15.27
C LEU A 469 1.36 -12.87 -15.93
N ARG A 470 0.67 -14.01 -16.06
CA ARG A 470 1.18 -15.19 -16.78
C ARG A 470 1.40 -14.90 -18.26
N MET A 471 0.50 -14.14 -18.89
CA MET A 471 0.63 -13.69 -20.28
C MET A 471 1.92 -12.90 -20.51
N LEU A 472 2.33 -12.08 -19.53
CA LEU A 472 3.60 -11.34 -19.55
C LEU A 472 4.82 -12.18 -19.14
N GLY A 473 4.60 -13.41 -18.65
CA GLY A 473 5.63 -14.23 -18.02
C GLY A 473 6.20 -13.57 -16.76
N CYS A 474 5.37 -12.88 -15.99
CA CYS A 474 5.72 -12.11 -14.80
C CYS A 474 5.08 -12.73 -13.54
N VAL A 475 5.14 -14.05 -13.43
CA VAL A 475 4.71 -14.80 -12.24
C VAL A 475 5.90 -15.59 -11.69
N GLY A 476 6.04 -15.62 -10.38
CA GLY A 476 7.11 -16.32 -9.69
C GLY A 476 8.25 -15.39 -9.26
N ARG A 477 9.24 -15.99 -8.57
CA ARG A 477 10.33 -15.26 -7.95
C ARG A 477 11.26 -14.61 -8.98
N GLY A 478 11.71 -13.39 -8.72
CA GLY A 478 12.63 -12.63 -9.56
C GLY A 478 11.99 -11.97 -10.79
N THR A 479 10.67 -11.86 -10.83
CA THR A 479 9.95 -11.37 -12.02
C THR A 479 9.45 -9.93 -11.91
N VAL A 480 9.53 -9.31 -10.73
CA VAL A 480 9.04 -7.93 -10.55
C VAL A 480 9.81 -6.90 -11.39
N ASN A 481 11.12 -7.10 -11.55
CA ASN A 481 11.95 -6.19 -12.35
C ASN A 481 11.65 -6.31 -13.84
N LYS A 482 11.42 -7.54 -14.32
CA LYS A 482 10.92 -7.80 -15.68
C LYS A 482 9.59 -7.07 -15.91
N PHE A 483 8.67 -7.18 -14.96
CA PHE A 483 7.38 -6.48 -15.05
C PHE A 483 7.54 -4.96 -15.07
N ALA A 484 8.43 -4.41 -14.24
CA ALA A 484 8.72 -2.98 -14.18
C ALA A 484 9.28 -2.43 -15.51
N GLU A 485 10.19 -3.17 -16.16
CA GLU A 485 10.72 -2.81 -17.48
C GLU A 485 9.65 -2.86 -18.59
N ILE A 486 8.76 -3.85 -18.55
CA ILE A 486 7.63 -3.94 -19.49
C ILE A 486 6.69 -2.74 -19.30
N VAL A 487 6.32 -2.39 -18.06
CA VAL A 487 5.47 -1.23 -17.76
C VAL A 487 6.11 0.06 -18.29
N ALA A 488 7.42 0.27 -18.05
CA ALA A 488 8.12 1.46 -18.55
C ALA A 488 8.13 1.54 -20.09
N GLY A 489 8.34 0.41 -20.77
CA GLY A 489 8.27 0.33 -22.23
C GLY A 489 6.88 0.65 -22.79
N VAL A 490 5.82 0.14 -22.13
CA VAL A 490 4.42 0.44 -22.48
C VAL A 490 4.13 1.92 -22.30
N VAL A 491 4.60 2.52 -21.20
CA VAL A 491 4.45 3.96 -20.95
C VAL A 491 5.13 4.77 -22.05
N LEU A 492 6.38 4.47 -22.42
CA LEU A 492 7.07 5.17 -23.51
C LEU A 492 6.30 5.08 -24.84
N ALA A 493 5.75 3.90 -25.15
CA ALA A 493 4.92 3.70 -26.34
C ALA A 493 3.69 4.62 -26.34
N GLY A 494 3.00 4.69 -25.21
CA GLY A 494 1.87 5.59 -25.01
C GLY A 494 2.27 7.05 -25.22
N GLU A 495 3.33 7.50 -24.56
CA GLU A 495 3.85 8.87 -24.64
C GLU A 495 4.17 9.27 -26.08
N LEU A 496 4.89 8.40 -26.81
CA LEU A 496 5.25 8.62 -28.20
C LEU A 496 4.02 8.73 -29.11
N SER A 497 3.04 7.83 -28.93
CA SER A 497 1.80 7.85 -29.71
C SER A 497 1.00 9.13 -29.45
N LEU A 498 0.72 9.44 -28.19
CA LEU A 498 -0.11 10.61 -27.84
C LEU A 498 0.59 11.92 -28.19
N GLY A 499 1.87 12.05 -27.87
CA GLY A 499 2.68 13.21 -28.25
C GLY A 499 2.63 13.48 -29.76
N ALA A 500 2.75 12.43 -30.57
CA ALA A 500 2.65 12.56 -32.02
C ALA A 500 1.24 12.95 -32.50
N ALA A 501 0.18 12.40 -31.92
CA ALA A 501 -1.19 12.76 -32.28
C ALA A 501 -1.53 14.23 -31.95
N ILE A 502 -0.99 14.76 -30.84
CA ILE A 502 -1.13 16.17 -30.47
C ILE A 502 -0.34 17.03 -31.45
N SER A 503 0.92 16.67 -31.72
CA SER A 503 1.79 17.44 -32.61
C SER A 503 1.36 17.44 -34.09
N SER A 504 0.67 16.40 -34.56
CA SER A 504 0.09 16.37 -35.92
C SER A 504 -1.28 17.06 -36.03
N SER A 505 -1.87 17.49 -34.91
CA SER A 505 -3.27 17.96 -34.82
C SER A 505 -4.33 16.89 -35.19
N ASP A 506 -3.96 15.60 -35.25
CA ASP A 506 -4.91 14.48 -35.48
C ASP A 506 -5.69 14.07 -34.21
N TRP A 507 -5.41 14.70 -33.06
CA TRP A 507 -5.99 14.32 -31.77
C TRP A 507 -7.52 14.47 -31.71
N VAL A 508 -8.08 15.53 -32.33
CA VAL A 508 -9.52 15.83 -32.29
C VAL A 508 -10.35 14.82 -33.09
N SER A 509 -9.88 14.40 -34.27
CA SER A 509 -10.62 13.48 -35.15
C SER A 509 -10.70 12.06 -34.60
N SER A 510 -9.64 11.58 -33.95
CA SER A 510 -9.56 10.22 -33.40
C SER A 510 -10.46 10.03 -32.17
N HIS A 511 -10.53 11.04 -31.28
CA HIS A 511 -11.44 11.03 -30.13
C HIS A 511 -12.91 11.12 -30.57
N GLU A 512 -13.24 11.91 -31.61
CA GLU A 512 -14.60 12.00 -32.11
C GLU A 512 -15.10 10.71 -32.78
N GLN A 513 -14.23 9.98 -33.46
CA GLN A 513 -14.61 8.77 -34.22
C GLN A 513 -14.72 7.51 -33.34
N TYR A 514 -13.88 7.38 -32.31
CA TYR A 514 -13.77 6.13 -31.53
C TYR A 514 -14.00 6.31 -30.02
N GLY A 515 -14.00 7.54 -29.50
CA GLY A 515 -14.17 7.85 -28.08
C GLY A 515 -15.59 8.23 -27.66
N ARG A 516 -16.50 8.44 -28.62
CA ARG A 516 -17.92 8.71 -28.32
C ARG A 516 -18.70 7.41 -28.17
N ASN A 517 -18.86 6.95 -26.93
CA ASN A 517 -19.98 6.08 -26.57
C ASN A 517 -21.23 6.97 -26.48
N ARG A 518 -22.04 7.02 -27.55
CA ARG A 518 -23.37 7.66 -27.52
C ARG A 518 -24.38 6.77 -26.83
#